data_AF-A0A5B9D0P1-F1
#
_entry.id   AF-A0A5B9D0P1-F1
#
_cell.length_a   1.000
_cell.length_b   1.000
_cell.length_c   1.000
_cell.angle_alpha   90.00
_cell.angle_beta   90.00
_cell.angle_gamma   90.00
#
_symmetry.space_group_name_H-M   'P 1'
#
loop_
_entity.id
_entity.type
_entity.pdbx_description
1 polymer ?
#
loop_
_entity_poly.entity_id
_entity_poly.type
_entity_poly.pdbx_seq_one_letter_code
_entity_poly.pdbx_strand_id
1 'polypeptide(L)'
;MLRSLLKLMAFIFVTLTIIALVIDNAHSVITSHWTITPLNKILVNLLQTDIYNLNQSLCKIMPDFLSSICITLTYLPAWIIFAALAIIFCILTYEKQKPFQKISYTYNGGYI
;
A
#
# COMPACT_ATOMS: atom_id res chain seq x y z
N MET A 1 0.50 17.48 -11.72
CA MET A 1 -0.77 16.71 -11.61
C MET A 1 -0.53 15.25 -11.25
N LEU A 2 0.34 14.53 -11.99
CA LEU A 2 0.70 13.12 -11.69
C LEU A 2 1.12 12.88 -10.23
N ARG A 3 1.96 13.76 -9.67
CA ARG A 3 2.38 13.71 -8.26
C ARG A 3 1.21 13.79 -7.27
N SER A 4 0.20 14.62 -7.54
CA SER A 4 -1.00 14.72 -6.70
C SER A 4 -1.82 13.43 -6.77
N LEU A 5 -1.91 12.81 -7.95
CA LEU A 5 -2.57 11.51 -8.13
C LEU A 5 -1.82 10.40 -7.38
N LEU A 6 -0.50 10.34 -7.47
CA LEU A 6 0.32 9.37 -6.72
C LEU A 6 0.16 9.54 -5.20
N LYS A 7 0.09 10.79 -4.73
CA LYS A 7 -0.17 11.10 -3.32
C LYS A 7 -1.57 10.62 -2.87
N LEU A 8 -2.59 10.83 -3.70
CA LEU A 8 -3.94 10.35 -3.45
C LEU A 8 -3.97 8.81 -3.42
N MET A 9 -3.31 8.15 -4.36
CA MET A 9 -3.21 6.69 -4.39
C MET A 9 -2.49 6.15 -3.15
N ALA A 10 -1.38 6.77 -2.74
CA ALA A 10 -0.68 6.40 -1.50
C ALA A 10 -1.62 6.51 -0.29
N PHE A 11 -2.38 7.60 -0.19
CA PHE A 11 -3.35 7.80 0.89
C PHE A 11 -4.45 6.73 0.90
N ILE A 12 -4.98 6.34 -0.26
CA ILE A 12 -5.96 5.26 -0.39
C ILE A 12 -5.37 3.93 0.10
N PHE A 13 -4.16 3.57 -0.34
CA PHE A 13 -3.51 2.32 0.08
C PHE A 13 -3.17 2.29 1.56
N VAL A 14 -2.73 3.41 2.15
CA VAL A 14 -2.51 3.52 3.61
C VAL A 14 -3.82 3.27 4.35
N THR A 15 -4.91 3.91 3.90
CA THR A 15 -6.22 3.76 4.53
C THR A 15 -6.71 2.32 4.45
N LEU A 16 -6.60 1.68 3.28
CA LEU A 16 -6.93 0.25 3.10
C LEU A 16 -6.09 -0.66 3.99
N THR A 17 -4.81 -0.36 4.14
CA THR A 17 -3.90 -1.11 5.04
C THR A 17 -4.41 -1.08 6.47
N ILE A 18 -4.76 0.12 6.97
CA ILE A 18 -5.26 0.30 8.34
C ILE A 18 -6.58 -0.46 8.51
N ILE A 19 -7.51 -0.33 7.56
CA ILE A 19 -8.79 -1.04 7.62
C ILE A 19 -8.57 -2.56 7.67
N ALA A 20 -7.76 -3.11 6.77
CA ALA A 20 -7.47 -4.54 6.73
C ALA A 20 -6.81 -5.03 8.03
N LEU A 21 -5.86 -4.25 8.56
CA LEU A 21 -5.20 -4.55 9.83
C LEU A 21 -6.18 -4.55 11.00
N VAL A 22 -7.09 -3.59 11.07
CA VAL A 22 -8.12 -3.51 12.12
C VAL A 22 -9.07 -4.71 12.03
N ILE A 23 -9.49 -5.09 10.82
CA ILE A 23 -10.36 -6.25 10.60
C ILE A 23 -9.67 -7.54 11.07
N ASP A 24 -8.42 -7.78 10.66
CA ASP A 24 -7.67 -8.97 11.07
C ASP A 24 -7.45 -9.02 12.59
N ASN A 25 -7.18 -7.88 13.23
CA ASN A 25 -7.07 -7.80 14.69
C ASN A 25 -8.41 -8.06 15.39
N ALA A 26 -9.51 -7.48 14.89
CA ALA A 26 -10.84 -7.71 15.44
C ALA A 26 -11.25 -9.19 15.33
N HIS A 27 -11.01 -9.81 14.18
CA HIS A 27 -11.21 -11.26 14.01
C HIS A 27 -10.33 -12.07 14.95
N SER A 28 -9.08 -11.67 15.14
CA SER A 28 -8.17 -12.36 16.05
C SER A 28 -8.65 -12.31 17.51
N VAL A 29 -9.17 -11.17 17.95
CA VAL A 29 -9.75 -11.02 19.29
C VAL A 29 -11.02 -11.86 19.45
N ILE A 30 -11.94 -11.79 18.48
CA ILE A 30 -13.21 -12.53 18.53
C ILE A 30 -12.96 -14.04 18.61
N THR A 31 -12.01 -14.52 17.83
CA THR A 31 -11.79 -15.95 17.65
C THR A 31 -10.72 -16.52 18.59
N SER A 32 -10.10 -15.67 19.42
CA SER A 32 -9.01 -16.00 20.36
C SER A 32 -7.79 -16.66 19.70
N HIS A 33 -7.69 -16.65 18.38
CA HIS A 33 -6.54 -17.14 17.62
C HIS A 33 -6.11 -16.08 16.62
N TRP A 34 -4.82 -16.06 16.31
CA TRP A 34 -4.29 -15.12 15.33
C TRP A 34 -4.86 -15.45 13.95
N THR A 35 -5.80 -14.62 13.50
CA THR A 35 -6.46 -14.74 12.20
C THR A 35 -5.89 -13.69 11.27
N ILE A 36 -5.45 -14.14 10.10
CA ILE A 36 -4.90 -13.28 9.06
C ILE A 36 -5.68 -13.57 7.78
N THR A 37 -6.20 -12.52 7.15
CA THR A 37 -6.93 -12.68 5.89
C THR A 37 -5.98 -12.55 4.69
N PRO A 38 -5.80 -13.62 3.88
CA PRO A 38 -4.98 -13.54 2.68
C PRO A 38 -5.70 -12.74 1.58
N LEU A 39 -4.92 -12.07 0.73
CA LEU A 39 -5.47 -11.20 -0.31
C LEU A 39 -6.34 -11.95 -1.32
N ASN A 40 -5.97 -13.19 -1.68
CA ASN A 40 -6.74 -14.00 -2.62
C ASN A 40 -8.19 -14.22 -2.18
N LYS A 41 -8.43 -14.41 -0.88
CA LYS A 41 -9.76 -14.61 -0.30
C LYS A 41 -10.61 -13.34 -0.42
N ILE A 42 -9.99 -12.18 -0.22
CA ILE A 42 -10.63 -10.87 -0.43
C ILE A 42 -10.98 -10.67 -1.91
N LEU A 43 -10.03 -10.96 -2.81
CA LEU A 43 -10.24 -10.79 -4.26
C LEU A 43 -11.35 -11.70 -4.78
N VAL A 44 -11.36 -12.98 -4.39
CA VAL A 44 -12.38 -13.98 -4.75
C VAL A 44 -13.75 -13.53 -4.27
N ASN A 45 -13.85 -13.04 -3.03
CA ASN A 45 -15.10 -12.53 -2.49
C ASN A 45 -15.59 -11.26 -3.21
N LEU A 46 -14.67 -10.36 -3.58
CA LEU A 46 -14.99 -9.11 -4.25
C LEU A 46 -15.34 -9.28 -5.73
N LEU A 47 -14.64 -10.17 -6.43
CA LEU A 47 -14.87 -10.50 -7.85
C LEU A 47 -15.97 -11.55 -8.05
N GLN A 48 -16.52 -12.10 -6.95
CA GLN A 48 -17.49 -13.20 -6.98
C GLN A 48 -17.02 -14.36 -7.88
N THR A 49 -15.74 -14.72 -7.75
CA THR A 49 -15.09 -15.74 -8.58
C THR A 49 -14.34 -16.74 -7.72
N ASP A 50 -13.94 -17.88 -8.28
CA ASP A 50 -13.17 -18.89 -7.56
C ASP A 50 -11.66 -18.64 -7.61
N ILE A 51 -10.92 -19.15 -6.62
CA ILE A 51 -9.45 -19.08 -6.58
C ILE A 51 -8.83 -19.68 -7.85
N TYR A 52 -9.42 -20.77 -8.38
CA TYR A 52 -8.93 -21.39 -9.61
C TYR A 52 -9.03 -20.46 -10.82
N ASN A 53 -10.19 -19.81 -11.00
CA ASN A 53 -10.43 -18.88 -12.09
C ASN A 53 -9.55 -17.63 -11.97
N LEU A 54 -9.33 -17.16 -10.74
CA LEU A 54 -8.40 -16.07 -10.43
C LEU A 54 -6.97 -16.42 -10.84
N ASN A 55 -6.47 -17.59 -10.41
CA ASN A 55 -5.12 -18.05 -10.74
C ASN A 55 -4.96 -18.26 -12.25
N GLN A 56 -5.96 -18.85 -12.91
CA GLN A 56 -5.94 -19.04 -14.37
C GLN A 56 -5.90 -17.70 -15.11
N SER A 57 -6.63 -16.69 -14.63
CA SER A 57 -6.59 -15.33 -15.19
C SER A 57 -5.20 -14.72 -15.06
N LEU A 58 -4.55 -14.84 -13.88
CA LEU A 58 -3.18 -14.38 -13.68
C LEU A 58 -2.19 -15.06 -14.63
N CYS A 59 -2.31 -16.37 -14.82
CA CYS A 59 -1.47 -17.12 -15.77
C CYS A 59 -1.71 -16.73 -17.24
N LYS A 60 -2.91 -16.25 -17.59
CA LYS A 60 -3.21 -15.81 -18.96
C LYS A 60 -2.68 -14.41 -19.26
N ILE A 61 -2.66 -13.53 -18.25
CA ILE A 61 -2.28 -12.12 -18.43
C ILE A 61 -0.77 -11.93 -18.32
N MET A 62 -0.09 -12.75 -17.52
CA MET A 62 1.33 -12.58 -17.18
C MET A 62 2.17 -13.77 -17.65
N PRO A 63 3.45 -13.56 -17.98
CA PRO A 63 4.42 -14.63 -18.22
C PRO A 63 4.50 -15.59 -17.03
N ASP A 64 4.81 -16.87 -17.28
CA ASP A 64 4.80 -17.95 -16.27
C ASP A 64 5.59 -17.63 -14.99
N PHE A 65 6.75 -16.97 -15.12
CA PHE A 65 7.55 -16.57 -13.97
C PHE A 65 6.84 -15.51 -13.09
N LEU A 66 6.24 -14.51 -13.74
CA LEU A 66 5.54 -13.43 -13.03
C LEU A 66 4.20 -13.90 -12.48
N SER A 67 3.49 -14.77 -13.21
CA SER A 67 2.22 -15.33 -12.75
C SER A 67 2.42 -16.17 -11.48
N SER A 68 3.47 -16.98 -11.42
CA SER A 68 3.83 -17.73 -10.20
C SER A 68 4.09 -16.81 -9.02
N ILE A 69 4.91 -15.76 -9.19
CA ILE A 69 5.20 -14.78 -8.14
C ILE A 69 3.91 -14.06 -7.70
N CYS A 70 3.07 -13.63 -8.64
CA CYS A 70 1.81 -12.96 -8.33
C CYS A 70 0.87 -13.85 -7.53
N ILE A 71 0.72 -15.12 -7.94
CA ILE A 71 -0.09 -16.10 -7.22
C ILE A 71 0.44 -16.25 -5.80
N THR A 72 1.74 -16.49 -5.59
CA THR A 72 2.33 -16.60 -4.25
C THR A 72 2.12 -15.33 -3.44
N LEU A 73 2.26 -14.15 -4.06
CA LEU A 73 2.03 -12.88 -3.40
C LEU A 73 0.58 -12.73 -2.92
N THR A 74 -0.41 -13.23 -3.67
CA THR A 74 -1.82 -13.15 -3.25
C THR A 74 -2.16 -14.03 -2.04
N TYR A 75 -1.32 -15.00 -1.68
CA TYR A 75 -1.48 -15.77 -0.44
C TYR A 75 -0.95 -15.03 0.80
N LEU A 76 -0.19 -13.94 0.63
CA LEU A 76 0.23 -13.12 1.75
C LEU A 76 -0.95 -12.36 2.38
N PRO A 77 -0.79 -11.94 3.66
CA PRO A 77 -1.75 -11.06 4.32
C PRO A 77 -2.03 -9.82 3.48
N ALA A 78 -3.31 -9.47 3.32
CA ALA A 78 -3.71 -8.33 2.49
C ALA A 78 -3.09 -7.01 2.96
N TRP A 79 -3.01 -6.81 4.28
CA TRP A 79 -2.40 -5.61 4.86
C TRP A 79 -0.91 -5.47 4.52
N ILE A 80 -0.15 -6.57 4.41
CA ILE A 80 1.28 -6.51 4.01
C ILE A 80 1.40 -5.98 2.59
N ILE A 81 0.57 -6.48 1.67
CA ILE A 81 0.63 -6.11 0.26
C ILE A 81 0.23 -4.64 0.08
N PHE A 82 -0.86 -4.20 0.73
CA PHE A 82 -1.27 -2.79 0.70
C PHE A 82 -0.23 -1.86 1.34
N ALA A 83 0.40 -2.29 2.43
CA ALA A 83 1.48 -1.53 3.07
C ALA A 83 2.68 -1.37 2.13
N ALA A 84 3.11 -2.45 1.47
CA ALA A 84 4.21 -2.41 0.51
C ALA A 84 3.91 -1.45 -0.65
N LEU A 85 2.71 -1.54 -1.23
CA LEU A 85 2.24 -0.62 -2.28
C LEU A 85 2.23 0.84 -1.80
N ALA A 86 1.69 1.09 -0.61
CA ALA A 86 1.65 2.41 -0.01
C ALA A 86 3.06 3.01 0.15
N ILE A 87 4.02 2.21 0.62
CA ILE A 87 5.42 2.64 0.78
C ILE A 87 6.02 2.99 -0.58
N ILE A 88 5.84 2.16 -1.61
CA ILE A 88 6.34 2.42 -2.96
C ILE A 88 5.78 3.75 -3.49
N PHE A 89 4.46 3.98 -3.37
CA PHE A 89 3.86 5.24 -3.80
C PHE A 89 4.32 6.44 -2.97
N CYS A 90 4.54 6.26 -1.66
CA CYS A 90 5.05 7.30 -0.78
C CYS A 90 6.47 7.73 -1.18
N ILE A 91 7.37 6.76 -1.42
CA ILE A 91 8.74 7.00 -1.87
C ILE A 91 8.74 7.70 -3.23
N LEU A 92 7.90 7.24 -4.17
CA LEU A 92 7.79 7.85 -5.50
C LEU A 92 7.27 9.30 -5.44
N THR A 93 6.47 9.61 -4.42
CA THR A 93 5.93 10.95 -4.16
C THR A 93 6.86 11.81 -3.31
N TYR A 94 7.89 11.23 -2.69
CA TYR A 94 8.79 11.95 -1.80
C TYR A 94 9.53 13.04 -2.57
N GLU A 95 9.33 14.30 -2.18
CA GLU A 95 10.19 15.39 -2.63
C GLU A 95 11.34 15.52 -1.63
N LYS A 96 12.58 15.65 -2.11
CA LYS A 96 13.65 16.16 -1.26
C LYS A 96 13.18 17.52 -0.76
N GLN A 97 12.97 17.65 0.55
CA GLN A 97 12.68 18.94 1.15
C GLN A 97 13.76 19.91 0.68
N LYS A 98 13.37 20.99 0.00
CA LYS A 98 14.32 22.06 -0.32
C LYS A 98 14.94 22.47 1.01
N PRO A 99 16.28 22.50 1.12
CA PRO A 99 16.91 22.89 2.37
C PRO A 99 16.31 24.22 2.79
N PHE A 100 15.83 24.27 4.04
CA PHE A 100 15.26 25.45 4.67
C PHE A 100 16.01 26.68 4.17
N GLN A 101 15.32 27.55 3.42
CA GLN A 101 15.88 28.85 3.05
C GLN A 101 16.25 29.51 4.37
N LYS A 102 17.56 29.56 4.65
CA LYS A 102 18.12 30.28 5.79
C LYS A 102 17.54 31.69 5.71
N ILE A 103 16.65 32.03 6.64
CA ILE A 103 16.21 33.40 6.83
C ILE A 103 17.47 34.14 7.30
N SER A 104 18.19 34.74 6.36
CA SER A 104 19.30 35.62 6.68
C SER A 104 18.68 36.88 7.26
N TYR A 105 18.68 37.00 8.59
CA TYR A 105 18.46 38.27 9.25
C TYR A 105 19.59 39.20 8.84
N THR A 106 19.34 40.07 7.85
CA THR A 106 20.16 41.24 7.62
C THR A 106 19.96 42.16 8.82
N TYR A 107 20.83 42.02 9.82
CA TYR A 107 20.97 42.99 10.89
C TYR A 107 21.47 44.28 10.26
N ASN A 108 20.54 45.18 9.95
CA ASN A 108 20.85 46.53 9.49
C ASN A 108 21.35 47.28 10.73
N GLY A 109 22.65 47.24 10.96
CA GLY A 109 23.33 48.09 11.94
C GLY A 109 23.13 49.56 11.55
N GLY A 110 22.08 50.16 12.08
CA GLY A 110 21.83 51.59 12.05
C GLY A 110 22.66 52.27 13.14
N TYR A 111 23.73 52.90 12.68
CA TYR A 111 24.61 53.90 13.26
C TYR A 111 24.09 54.74 14.46
N ILE A 112 25.02 54.89 15.43
CA ILE A 112 25.38 56.06 16.27
C ILE A 112 24.30 56.63 17.20
#